data_AF-A0A673HDW5-F1
#
_entry.id   AF-A0A673HDW5-F1
#
_cell.length_a   1.000
_cell.length_b   1.000
_cell.length_c   1.000
_cell.angle_alpha   90.00
_cell.angle_beta   90.00
_cell.angle_gamma   90.00
#
_symmetry.space_group_name_H-M   'P 1'
#
loop_
_entity.id
_entity.type
_entity.pdbx_description
1 polymer ?
#
loop_
_entity_poly.entity_id
_entity_poly.type
_entity_poly.pdbx_seq_one_letter_code
_entity_poly.pdbx_strand_id
1 'polypeptide(L)'
;MAEEEGSATEAVALRHKFQDLISELKRSSESTLDASNSFCQDFCQVLMHHGCQWRPDEDPLPLLEMYTVAIMCCAEASPFLSPECEHVTDVLEKLSWSCLNLLLSFSEQIPGALWEEFQSSVKMAHGILQAHGNSQLHNLLTLAEENGVWSNATLCSLLSSDIINVQKVHEFLSREGPELLHMRIKHLMKQKHMEKAARLAKTCAEFPEFGGKKNFKPIYLVCLCEIKPQEELMQEIKEVDCKEALDMICNLESEEEEKGALGLCTAFFKRQLLCGDAYCAWELTLFWSKLLIRLESKQAFLEQCRLLARLSGSVYHILLLIKVIQAEVRKVFVFMSMCFGNQGNGIQVTVTFLFPQVEKGGLSVCIEMCIQALKM
;
A
#
# COMPACT_ATOMS: atom_id res chain seq x y z
N MET A 1 -21.89 23.62 -19.55
CA MET A 1 -22.94 23.66 -20.60
C MET A 1 -22.67 22.70 -21.76
N ALA A 2 -21.70 22.91 -22.66
CA ALA A 2 -21.47 21.95 -23.77
C ALA A 2 -20.86 20.60 -23.32
N GLU A 3 -20.03 20.58 -22.28
CA GLU A 3 -19.45 19.34 -21.72
C GLU A 3 -20.46 18.57 -20.84
N GLU A 4 -21.33 19.27 -20.09
CA GLU A 4 -22.42 18.66 -19.31
C GLU A 4 -23.50 18.01 -20.19
N GLU A 5 -23.83 18.60 -21.35
CA GLU A 5 -24.74 17.96 -22.32
C GLU A 5 -24.10 16.73 -22.99
N GLY A 6 -22.76 16.70 -23.14
CA GLY A 6 -22.01 15.56 -23.64
C GLY A 6 -22.06 14.36 -22.69
N SER A 7 -21.73 14.58 -21.40
CA SER A 7 -21.73 13.53 -20.37
C SER A 7 -23.10 12.89 -20.18
N ALA A 8 -24.16 13.71 -20.13
CA ALA A 8 -25.53 13.22 -19.97
C ALA A 8 -25.97 12.32 -21.15
N THR A 9 -25.52 12.63 -22.37
CA THR A 9 -25.85 11.84 -23.57
C THR A 9 -25.12 10.50 -23.58
N GLU A 10 -23.89 10.46 -23.07
CA GLU A 10 -23.06 9.25 -23.01
C GLU A 10 -23.53 8.28 -21.93
N ALA A 11 -23.92 8.78 -20.75
CA ALA A 11 -24.52 7.96 -19.69
C ALA A 11 -25.81 7.26 -20.15
N VAL A 12 -26.65 7.94 -20.94
CA VAL A 12 -27.86 7.36 -21.54
C VAL A 12 -27.52 6.28 -22.56
N ALA A 13 -26.54 6.52 -23.44
CA ALA A 13 -26.08 5.52 -24.40
C ALA A 13 -25.51 4.28 -23.71
N LEU A 14 -24.77 4.44 -22.61
CA LEU A 14 -24.27 3.34 -21.80
C LEU A 14 -25.40 2.53 -21.15
N ARG A 15 -26.42 3.20 -20.59
CA ARG A 15 -27.61 2.53 -20.04
C ARG A 15 -28.31 1.67 -21.11
N HIS A 16 -28.46 2.17 -22.33
CA HIS A 16 -29.04 1.40 -23.42
C HIS A 16 -28.21 0.15 -23.77
N LYS A 17 -26.88 0.29 -23.87
CA LYS A 17 -26.00 -0.87 -24.12
C LYS A 17 -26.15 -1.96 -23.05
N PHE A 18 -26.24 -1.57 -21.78
CA PHE A 18 -26.45 -2.53 -20.70
C PHE A 18 -27.84 -3.16 -20.71
N GLN A 19 -28.88 -2.41 -21.07
CA GLN A 19 -30.22 -2.95 -21.27
C GLN A 19 -30.28 -3.97 -22.41
N ASP A 20 -29.52 -3.76 -23.49
CA ASP A 20 -29.39 -4.70 -24.59
C ASP A 20 -28.76 -6.02 -24.10
N LEU A 21 -27.69 -5.96 -23.30
CA LEU A 21 -27.06 -7.15 -22.69
C LEU A 21 -28.04 -7.92 -21.80
N ILE A 22 -28.83 -7.23 -20.96
CA ILE A 22 -29.85 -7.88 -20.13
C ILE A 22 -30.93 -8.53 -21.00
N SER A 23 -31.33 -7.88 -22.09
CA SER A 23 -32.34 -8.40 -23.01
C SER A 23 -31.84 -9.65 -23.76
N GLU A 24 -30.56 -9.66 -24.13
CA GLU A 24 -29.89 -10.82 -24.72
C GLU A 24 -29.77 -11.97 -23.73
N LEU A 25 -29.36 -11.71 -22.49
CA LEU A 25 -29.31 -12.69 -21.41
C LEU A 25 -30.69 -13.36 -21.21
N LYS A 26 -31.77 -12.58 -21.21
CA LYS A 26 -33.16 -13.10 -21.06
C LYS A 26 -33.63 -13.94 -22.25
N ARG A 27 -33.14 -13.65 -23.46
CA ARG A 27 -33.53 -14.31 -24.71
C ARG A 27 -32.59 -15.45 -25.09
N SER A 28 -31.49 -15.64 -24.37
CA SER A 28 -30.49 -16.65 -24.68
C SER A 28 -31.12 -18.05 -24.71
N SER A 29 -30.77 -18.82 -25.74
CA SER A 29 -31.12 -20.23 -25.86
C SER A 29 -30.06 -21.16 -25.27
N GLU A 30 -28.96 -20.60 -24.75
CA GLU A 30 -27.85 -21.34 -24.14
C GLU A 30 -28.19 -21.81 -22.72
N SER A 31 -27.30 -22.58 -22.10
CA SER A 31 -27.43 -22.89 -20.68
C SER A 31 -27.31 -21.60 -19.86
N THR A 32 -27.97 -21.54 -18.69
CA THR A 32 -27.90 -20.35 -17.82
C THR A 32 -26.46 -20.03 -17.40
N LEU A 33 -25.61 -21.05 -17.27
CA LEU A 33 -24.19 -20.89 -16.96
C LEU A 33 -23.42 -20.22 -18.11
N ASP A 34 -23.59 -20.73 -19.33
CA ASP A 34 -22.93 -20.17 -20.52
C ASP A 34 -23.40 -18.75 -20.80
N ALA A 35 -24.71 -18.50 -20.72
CA ALA A 35 -25.27 -17.16 -20.88
C ALA A 35 -24.76 -16.18 -19.81
N SER A 36 -24.55 -16.64 -18.57
CA SER A 36 -23.96 -15.83 -17.50
C SER A 36 -22.49 -15.50 -17.78
N ASN A 37 -21.72 -16.47 -18.29
CA ASN A 37 -20.33 -16.26 -18.68
C ASN A 37 -20.22 -15.23 -19.82
N SER A 38 -21.04 -15.37 -20.86
CA SER A 38 -21.10 -14.44 -21.99
C SER A 38 -21.50 -13.04 -21.52
N PHE A 39 -22.53 -12.92 -20.67
CA PHE A 39 -22.93 -11.65 -20.06
C PHE A 39 -21.78 -10.98 -19.31
N CYS A 40 -21.05 -11.70 -18.45
CA CYS A 40 -19.92 -11.15 -17.71
C CYS A 40 -18.80 -10.64 -18.64
N GLN A 41 -18.50 -11.38 -19.71
CA GLN A 41 -17.49 -10.99 -20.69
C GLN A 41 -17.90 -9.73 -21.45
N ASP A 42 -19.11 -9.69 -21.98
CA ASP A 42 -19.62 -8.56 -22.76
C ASP A 42 -19.81 -7.32 -21.88
N PHE A 43 -20.28 -7.51 -20.64
CA PHE A 43 -20.36 -6.45 -19.63
C PHE A 43 -18.98 -5.82 -19.38
N CYS A 44 -17.94 -6.64 -19.16
CA CYS A 44 -16.58 -6.14 -18.98
C CYS A 44 -16.06 -5.41 -20.22
N GLN A 45 -16.37 -5.89 -21.43
CA GLN A 45 -15.96 -5.22 -22.68
C GLN A 45 -16.62 -3.84 -22.80
N VAL A 46 -17.92 -3.73 -22.53
CA VAL A 46 -18.64 -2.45 -22.54
C VAL A 46 -18.04 -1.48 -21.51
N LEU A 47 -17.79 -1.95 -20.29
CA LEU A 47 -17.20 -1.13 -19.21
C LEU A 47 -15.81 -0.64 -19.58
N MET A 48 -14.93 -1.51 -20.11
CA MET A 48 -13.59 -1.15 -20.54
C MET A 48 -13.60 -0.16 -21.71
N HIS A 49 -14.47 -0.36 -22.70
CA HIS A 49 -14.57 0.52 -23.85
C HIS A 49 -15.02 1.94 -23.46
N HIS A 50 -15.94 2.04 -22.49
CA HIS A 50 -16.41 3.33 -21.98
C HIS A 50 -15.42 3.97 -21.00
N GLY A 51 -14.86 3.19 -20.06
CA GLY A 51 -13.94 3.68 -19.03
C GLY A 51 -12.62 4.21 -19.59
N CYS A 52 -12.10 3.62 -20.67
CA CYS A 52 -10.87 4.08 -21.33
C CYS A 52 -10.96 5.49 -21.94
N GLN A 53 -12.16 6.06 -22.05
CA GLN A 53 -12.38 7.40 -22.60
C GLN A 53 -12.07 8.49 -21.57
N TRP A 54 -12.01 8.12 -20.29
CA TRP A 54 -11.88 9.04 -19.17
C TRP A 54 -10.58 8.80 -18.41
N ARG A 55 -9.93 9.88 -18.02
CA ARG A 55 -8.79 9.83 -17.11
C ARG A 55 -9.30 10.12 -15.71
N PRO A 56 -9.20 9.18 -14.75
CA PRO A 56 -9.68 9.37 -13.38
C PRO A 56 -9.09 10.60 -12.68
N ASP A 57 -7.85 10.97 -13.03
CA ASP A 57 -7.16 12.13 -12.45
C ASP A 57 -7.58 13.47 -13.06
N GLU A 58 -8.27 13.48 -14.21
CA GLU A 58 -8.68 14.70 -14.94
C GLU A 58 -10.18 14.97 -14.82
N ASP A 59 -11.02 13.95 -15.01
CA ASP A 59 -12.48 14.07 -14.87
C ASP A 59 -13.10 12.79 -14.26
N PRO A 60 -13.24 12.73 -12.93
CA PRO A 60 -13.73 11.54 -12.24
C PRO A 60 -15.27 11.41 -12.20
N LEU A 61 -16.01 12.47 -12.55
CA LEU A 61 -17.49 12.47 -12.44
C LEU A 61 -18.16 11.54 -13.47
N PRO A 62 -17.79 11.56 -14.76
CA PRO A 62 -18.35 10.63 -15.75
C PRO A 62 -18.05 9.16 -15.42
N LEU A 63 -16.91 8.90 -14.78
CA LEU A 63 -16.56 7.56 -14.30
C LEU A 63 -17.46 7.12 -13.13
N LEU A 64 -17.83 8.03 -12.23
CA LEU A 64 -18.78 7.73 -11.17
C LEU A 64 -20.17 7.42 -11.74
N GLU A 65 -20.65 8.19 -12.72
CA GLU A 65 -21.89 7.91 -13.45
C GLU A 65 -21.84 6.53 -14.12
N MET A 66 -20.74 6.22 -14.82
CA MET A 66 -20.51 4.92 -15.44
C MET A 66 -20.57 3.78 -14.42
N TYR A 67 -19.89 3.89 -13.28
CA TYR A 67 -19.94 2.87 -12.22
C TYR A 67 -21.35 2.74 -11.62
N THR A 68 -22.06 3.85 -11.44
CA THR A 68 -23.45 3.86 -10.94
C THR A 68 -24.35 3.03 -11.84
N VAL A 69 -24.26 3.28 -13.15
CA VAL A 69 -25.03 2.55 -14.18
C VAL A 69 -24.62 1.07 -14.22
N ALA A 70 -23.33 0.79 -14.18
CA ALA A 70 -22.79 -0.57 -14.24
C ALA A 70 -23.23 -1.43 -13.03
N ILE A 71 -23.21 -0.85 -11.83
CA ILE A 71 -23.67 -1.49 -10.59
C ILE A 71 -25.16 -1.85 -10.69
N MET A 72 -25.98 -0.93 -11.18
CA MET A 72 -27.41 -1.17 -11.39
C MET A 72 -27.66 -2.25 -12.45
N CYS A 73 -26.90 -2.26 -13.55
CA CYS A 73 -26.97 -3.31 -14.56
C CYS A 73 -26.71 -4.70 -13.95
N CYS A 74 -25.66 -4.87 -13.15
CA CYS A 74 -25.41 -6.14 -12.47
C CYS A 74 -26.56 -6.56 -11.55
N ALA A 75 -27.15 -5.61 -10.82
CA ALA A 75 -28.30 -5.88 -9.98
C ALA A 75 -29.53 -6.33 -10.78
N GLU A 76 -29.86 -5.63 -11.87
CA GLU A 76 -30.98 -5.96 -12.76
C GLU A 76 -30.79 -7.30 -13.50
N ALA A 77 -29.55 -7.65 -13.84
CA ALA A 77 -29.20 -8.92 -14.46
C ALA A 77 -29.23 -10.10 -13.46
N SER A 78 -28.95 -9.84 -12.18
CA SER A 78 -28.77 -10.89 -11.15
C SER A 78 -29.86 -11.98 -11.06
N PRO A 79 -31.16 -11.70 -11.26
CA PRO A 79 -32.19 -12.75 -11.22
C PRO A 79 -32.08 -13.78 -12.36
N PHE A 80 -31.36 -13.45 -13.43
CA PHE A 80 -31.20 -14.27 -14.63
C PHE A 80 -29.82 -14.94 -14.71
N LEU A 81 -28.92 -14.61 -13.78
CA LEU A 81 -27.57 -15.16 -13.72
C LEU A 81 -27.54 -16.47 -12.94
N SER A 82 -26.65 -17.38 -13.36
CA SER A 82 -26.42 -18.63 -12.66
C SER A 82 -25.64 -18.37 -11.36
N PRO A 83 -26.09 -18.90 -10.21
CA PRO A 83 -25.32 -18.83 -8.96
C PRO A 83 -24.04 -19.67 -9.00
N GLU A 84 -23.91 -20.59 -9.96
CA GLU A 84 -22.72 -21.43 -10.17
C GLU A 84 -21.61 -20.72 -10.97
N CYS A 85 -21.89 -19.51 -11.48
CA CYS A 85 -20.95 -18.75 -12.29
C CYS A 85 -19.99 -17.92 -11.42
N GLU A 86 -18.76 -18.39 -11.25
CA GLU A 86 -17.71 -17.67 -10.48
C GLU A 86 -17.42 -16.27 -11.05
N HIS A 87 -17.54 -16.09 -12.37
CA HIS A 87 -17.31 -14.81 -13.04
C HIS A 87 -18.27 -13.70 -12.57
N VAL A 88 -19.49 -14.04 -12.11
CA VAL A 88 -20.44 -13.04 -11.60
C VAL A 88 -19.89 -12.40 -10.33
N THR A 89 -19.41 -13.22 -9.40
CA THR A 89 -18.80 -12.76 -8.16
C THR A 89 -17.53 -11.96 -8.44
N ASP A 90 -16.66 -12.43 -9.34
CA ASP A 90 -15.42 -11.74 -9.71
C ASP A 90 -15.67 -10.36 -10.32
N VAL A 91 -16.67 -10.25 -11.21
CA VAL A 91 -17.05 -8.98 -11.83
C VAL A 91 -17.56 -8.01 -10.78
N LEU A 92 -18.43 -8.45 -9.87
CA LEU A 92 -18.96 -7.61 -8.80
C LEU A 92 -17.87 -7.13 -7.84
N GLU A 93 -16.92 -8.00 -7.47
CA GLU A 93 -15.81 -7.64 -6.59
C GLU A 93 -14.90 -6.61 -7.25
N LYS A 94 -14.50 -6.84 -8.51
CA LYS A 94 -13.67 -5.89 -9.27
C LYS A 94 -14.38 -4.56 -9.50
N LEU A 95 -15.68 -4.59 -9.79
CA LEU A 95 -16.50 -3.39 -9.99
C LEU A 95 -16.59 -2.57 -8.70
N SER A 96 -16.89 -3.23 -7.58
CA SER A 96 -16.94 -2.59 -6.26
C SER A 96 -15.59 -1.97 -5.89
N TRP A 97 -14.51 -2.73 -6.05
CA TRP A 97 -13.16 -2.25 -5.73
C TRP A 97 -12.74 -1.06 -6.59
N SER A 98 -13.01 -1.11 -7.91
CA SER A 98 -12.66 -0.03 -8.83
C SER A 98 -13.48 1.24 -8.55
N CYS A 99 -14.76 1.09 -8.21
CA CYS A 99 -15.61 2.21 -7.80
C CYS A 99 -15.15 2.82 -6.46
N LEU A 100 -14.85 2.01 -5.45
CA LEU A 100 -14.28 2.47 -4.18
C LEU A 100 -12.96 3.22 -4.38
N ASN A 101 -12.09 2.70 -5.25
CA ASN A 101 -10.81 3.34 -5.55
C ASN A 101 -11.01 4.71 -6.23
N LEU A 102 -11.94 4.82 -7.17
CA LEU A 102 -12.33 6.11 -7.75
C LEU A 102 -12.86 7.06 -6.67
N LEU A 103 -13.82 6.62 -5.86
CA LEU A 103 -14.43 7.45 -4.81
C LEU A 103 -13.40 8.01 -3.83
N LEU A 104 -12.46 7.18 -3.39
CA LEU A 104 -11.39 7.59 -2.48
C LEU A 104 -10.37 8.55 -3.11
N SER A 105 -10.28 8.61 -4.44
CA SER A 105 -9.41 9.54 -5.17
C SER A 105 -9.98 10.96 -5.32
N PHE A 106 -11.27 11.18 -5.08
CA PHE A 106 -11.87 12.52 -5.13
C PHE A 106 -11.20 13.45 -4.11
N SER A 107 -10.66 14.57 -4.60
CA SER A 107 -10.12 15.66 -3.79
C SER A 107 -11.19 16.66 -3.36
N GLU A 108 -12.23 16.83 -4.17
CA GLU A 108 -13.35 17.74 -3.94
C GLU A 108 -14.63 16.96 -3.58
N GLN A 109 -15.62 17.66 -3.03
CA GLN A 109 -16.91 17.05 -2.73
C GLN A 109 -17.64 16.72 -4.03
N ILE A 110 -18.18 15.51 -4.09
CA ILE A 110 -19.03 15.06 -5.19
C ILE A 110 -20.31 15.93 -5.19
N PRO A 111 -20.76 16.44 -6.35
CA PRO A 111 -21.99 17.21 -6.44
C PRO A 111 -23.18 16.48 -5.80
N GLY A 112 -23.97 17.20 -4.99
CA GLY A 112 -25.03 16.58 -4.16
C GLY A 112 -26.03 15.73 -4.93
N ALA A 113 -26.49 16.20 -6.10
CA ALA A 113 -27.43 15.44 -6.94
C ALA A 113 -26.84 14.12 -7.44
N LEU A 114 -25.56 14.13 -7.86
CA LEU A 114 -24.85 12.94 -8.31
C LEU A 114 -24.59 11.98 -7.15
N TRP A 115 -24.24 12.51 -5.97
CA TRP A 115 -24.06 11.71 -4.76
C TRP A 115 -25.37 11.03 -4.35
N GLU A 116 -26.49 11.75 -4.31
CA GLU A 116 -27.81 11.20 -3.96
C GLU A 116 -28.27 10.11 -4.94
N GLU A 117 -28.03 10.29 -6.26
CA GLU A 117 -28.30 9.27 -7.26
C GLU A 117 -27.44 8.02 -7.03
N PHE A 118 -26.14 8.21 -6.80
CA PHE A 118 -25.21 7.12 -6.50
C PHE A 118 -25.63 6.35 -5.25
N GLN A 119 -25.93 7.06 -4.15
CA GLN A 119 -26.38 6.46 -2.89
C GLN A 119 -27.65 5.61 -3.08
N SER A 120 -28.65 6.16 -3.78
CA SER A 120 -29.91 5.48 -4.04
C SER A 120 -29.70 4.23 -4.90
N SER A 121 -28.86 4.32 -5.92
CA SER A 121 -28.52 3.24 -6.83
C SER A 121 -27.76 2.11 -6.11
N VAL A 122 -26.71 2.43 -5.35
CA VAL A 122 -25.94 1.43 -4.59
C VAL A 122 -26.82 0.72 -3.56
N LYS A 123 -27.68 1.46 -2.84
CA LYS A 123 -28.60 0.87 -1.87
C LYS A 123 -29.59 -0.10 -2.51
N MET A 124 -30.15 0.27 -3.67
CA MET A 124 -31.05 -0.59 -4.42
C MET A 124 -30.32 -1.82 -4.96
N ALA A 125 -29.18 -1.63 -5.62
CA ALA A 125 -28.36 -2.68 -6.19
C ALA A 125 -27.92 -3.69 -5.13
N HIS A 126 -27.42 -3.22 -3.98
CA HIS A 126 -27.06 -4.06 -2.85
C HIS A 126 -28.25 -4.91 -2.37
N GLY A 127 -29.44 -4.31 -2.21
CA GLY A 127 -30.64 -5.04 -1.80
C GLY A 127 -31.01 -6.19 -2.75
N ILE A 128 -30.94 -5.93 -4.06
CA ILE A 128 -31.23 -6.94 -5.09
C ILE A 128 -30.15 -8.04 -5.10
N LEU A 129 -28.88 -7.66 -5.10
CA LEU A 129 -27.75 -8.59 -5.15
C LEU A 129 -27.68 -9.47 -3.90
N GLN A 130 -27.92 -8.90 -2.72
CA GLN A 130 -27.97 -9.62 -1.44
C GLN A 130 -29.07 -10.69 -1.45
N ALA A 131 -30.24 -10.40 -2.04
CA ALA A 131 -31.32 -11.37 -2.18
C ALA A 131 -30.94 -12.59 -3.04
N HIS A 132 -29.94 -12.43 -3.91
CA HIS A 132 -29.38 -13.50 -4.75
C HIS A 132 -28.01 -14.00 -4.23
N GLY A 133 -27.66 -13.73 -2.97
CA GLY A 133 -26.46 -14.26 -2.32
C GLY A 133 -25.16 -13.50 -2.59
N ASN A 134 -25.21 -12.34 -3.24
CA ASN A 134 -24.03 -11.53 -3.55
C ASN A 134 -23.87 -10.38 -2.53
N SER A 135 -22.74 -10.34 -1.83
CA SER A 135 -22.42 -9.34 -0.80
C SER A 135 -21.25 -8.41 -1.17
N GLN A 136 -20.75 -8.49 -2.40
CA GLN A 136 -19.54 -7.80 -2.86
C GLN A 136 -19.65 -6.26 -2.77
N LEU A 137 -20.87 -5.72 -2.83
CA LEU A 137 -21.12 -4.27 -2.71
C LEU A 137 -21.17 -3.75 -1.27
N HIS A 138 -20.98 -4.59 -0.25
CA HIS A 138 -21.17 -4.19 1.15
C HIS A 138 -20.31 -2.96 1.53
N ASN A 139 -19.02 -2.98 1.20
CA ASN A 139 -18.12 -1.85 1.50
C ASN A 139 -18.53 -0.56 0.76
N LEU A 140 -19.06 -0.70 -0.46
CA LEU A 140 -19.55 0.43 -1.25
C LEU A 140 -20.82 1.02 -0.62
N LEU A 141 -21.74 0.17 -0.15
CA LEU A 141 -22.92 0.60 0.60
C LEU A 141 -22.52 1.34 1.87
N THR A 142 -21.62 0.75 2.69
CA THR A 142 -21.15 1.37 3.93
C THR A 142 -20.57 2.76 3.70
N LEU A 143 -19.81 2.95 2.61
CA LEU A 143 -19.26 4.25 2.24
C LEU A 143 -20.34 5.21 1.71
N ALA A 144 -21.30 4.70 0.94
CA ALA A 144 -22.41 5.48 0.40
C ALA A 144 -23.42 5.93 1.47
N GLU A 145 -23.51 5.26 2.63
CA GLU A 145 -24.41 5.69 3.72
C GLU A 145 -23.99 7.01 4.37
N GLU A 146 -22.75 7.46 4.16
CA GLU A 146 -22.24 8.72 4.66
C GLU A 146 -22.56 9.89 3.69
N ASN A 147 -22.55 11.13 4.20
CA ASN A 147 -22.78 12.35 3.40
C ASN A 147 -21.61 12.68 2.45
N GLY A 148 -20.64 11.78 2.31
CA GLY A 148 -19.44 11.98 1.53
C GLY A 148 -18.36 10.97 1.90
N VAL A 149 -17.44 10.75 0.96
CA VAL A 149 -16.38 9.74 1.05
C VAL A 149 -15.53 9.90 2.31
N TRP A 150 -15.19 11.13 2.70
CA TRP A 150 -14.33 11.45 3.86
C TRP A 150 -15.04 12.25 4.96
N SER A 151 -16.37 12.34 4.94
CA SER A 151 -17.13 13.24 5.80
C SER A 151 -17.54 12.67 7.17
N ASN A 152 -17.28 11.39 7.42
CA ASN A 152 -17.68 10.76 8.68
C ASN A 152 -17.02 11.49 9.87
N ALA A 153 -17.82 11.94 10.84
CA ALA A 153 -17.33 12.74 11.96
C ALA A 153 -16.25 12.02 12.79
N THR A 154 -16.42 10.71 13.05
CA THR A 154 -15.43 9.92 13.80
C THR A 154 -14.12 9.82 13.01
N LEU A 155 -14.20 9.57 11.70
CA LEU A 155 -13.03 9.58 10.83
C LEU A 155 -12.34 10.95 10.83
N CYS A 156 -13.08 12.05 10.66
CA CYS A 156 -12.51 13.40 10.64
C CYS A 156 -11.77 13.72 11.95
N SER A 157 -12.35 13.40 13.11
CA SER A 157 -11.70 13.59 14.42
C SER A 157 -10.45 12.72 14.56
N LEU A 158 -10.49 11.48 14.09
CA LEU A 158 -9.35 10.56 14.07
C LEU A 158 -8.21 11.04 13.19
N LEU A 159 -8.53 11.62 12.04
CA LEU A 159 -7.52 12.20 11.16
C LEU A 159 -7.00 13.56 11.67
N SER A 160 -7.70 14.24 12.58
CA SER A 160 -7.32 15.57 13.11
C SER A 160 -6.56 15.52 14.44
N SER A 161 -6.45 14.34 15.07
CA SER A 161 -5.85 14.15 16.42
C SER A 161 -6.65 14.78 17.56
N ASP A 162 -7.97 14.85 17.41
CA ASP A 162 -8.85 15.33 18.48
C ASP A 162 -8.99 14.29 19.61
N ILE A 163 -9.59 14.69 20.75
CA ILE A 163 -9.98 13.74 21.79
C ILE A 163 -11.18 12.94 21.30
N ILE A 164 -11.02 11.62 21.18
CA ILE A 164 -12.06 10.75 20.62
C ILE A 164 -12.51 9.74 21.66
N ASN A 165 -13.81 9.48 21.66
CA ASN A 165 -14.39 8.39 22.42
C ASN A 165 -14.00 7.05 21.77
N VAL A 166 -13.23 6.22 22.48
CA VAL A 166 -12.77 4.90 22.03
C VAL A 166 -13.93 4.02 21.53
N GLN A 167 -15.08 4.07 22.19
CA GLN A 167 -16.25 3.28 21.80
C GLN A 167 -16.77 3.69 20.41
N LYS A 168 -16.82 5.00 20.13
CA LYS A 168 -17.23 5.50 18.80
C LYS A 168 -16.23 5.11 17.71
N VAL A 169 -14.94 5.07 18.05
CA VAL A 169 -13.90 4.60 17.13
C VAL A 169 -14.11 3.12 16.82
N HIS A 170 -14.31 2.28 17.84
CA HIS A 170 -14.55 0.85 17.63
C HIS A 170 -15.81 0.60 16.79
N GLU A 171 -16.92 1.30 17.07
CA GLU A 171 -18.14 1.22 16.25
C GLU A 171 -17.89 1.61 14.79
N PHE A 172 -17.11 2.67 14.56
CA PHE A 172 -16.70 3.09 13.22
C PHE A 172 -15.84 2.01 12.52
N LEU A 173 -14.86 1.44 13.22
CA LEU A 173 -13.97 0.41 12.66
C LEU A 173 -14.73 -0.89 12.34
N SER A 174 -15.61 -1.36 13.24
CA SER A 174 -16.45 -2.54 12.98
C SER A 174 -17.39 -2.32 11.79
N ARG A 175 -17.87 -1.09 11.60
CA ARG A 175 -18.77 -0.75 10.49
C ARG A 175 -18.04 -0.67 9.15
N GLU A 176 -16.91 0.04 9.06
CA GLU A 176 -16.17 0.15 7.79
C GLU A 176 -15.42 -1.13 7.42
N GLY A 177 -14.97 -1.89 8.41
CA GLY A 177 -14.24 -3.13 8.19
C GLY A 177 -12.82 -2.91 7.64
N PRO A 178 -11.98 -3.95 7.66
CA PRO A 178 -10.55 -3.80 7.40
C PRO A 178 -10.24 -3.51 5.92
N GLU A 179 -11.04 -3.98 4.98
CA GLU A 179 -10.87 -3.72 3.54
C GLU A 179 -10.97 -2.23 3.21
N LEU A 180 -12.06 -1.58 3.62
CA LEU A 180 -12.30 -0.17 3.31
C LEU A 180 -11.26 0.73 4.01
N LEU A 181 -10.97 0.44 5.28
CA LEU A 181 -9.95 1.17 6.04
C LEU A 181 -8.56 1.03 5.42
N HIS A 182 -8.19 -0.15 4.93
CA HIS A 182 -6.93 -0.35 4.22
C HIS A 182 -6.88 0.50 2.94
N MET A 183 -7.95 0.54 2.15
CA MET A 183 -8.02 1.39 0.95
C MET A 183 -7.90 2.88 1.28
N ARG A 184 -8.52 3.34 2.37
CA ARG A 184 -8.37 4.72 2.86
C ARG A 184 -6.93 5.04 3.23
N ILE A 185 -6.26 4.16 3.99
CA ILE A 185 -4.87 4.35 4.39
C ILE A 185 -3.96 4.45 3.15
N LYS A 186 -4.12 3.54 2.19
CA LYS A 186 -3.35 3.56 0.93
C LYS A 186 -3.57 4.86 0.15
N HIS A 187 -4.80 5.39 0.11
CA HIS A 187 -5.08 6.68 -0.52
C HIS A 187 -4.40 7.86 0.21
N LEU A 188 -4.46 7.89 1.55
CA LEU A 188 -3.77 8.91 2.33
C LEU A 188 -2.26 8.88 2.09
N MET A 189 -1.66 7.69 1.98
CA MET A 189 -0.23 7.54 1.64
C MET A 189 0.08 8.03 0.21
N LYS A 190 -0.76 7.67 -0.77
CA LYS A 190 -0.63 8.13 -2.16
C LYS A 190 -0.68 9.66 -2.26
N GLN A 191 -1.54 10.30 -1.48
CA GLN A 191 -1.69 11.76 -1.38
C GLN A 191 -0.66 12.44 -0.46
N LYS A 192 0.34 11.70 0.04
CA LYS A 192 1.39 12.20 0.95
C LYS A 192 0.88 12.75 2.29
N HIS A 193 -0.31 12.32 2.72
CA HIS A 193 -0.86 12.60 4.04
C HIS A 193 -0.40 11.56 5.07
N MET A 194 0.92 11.39 5.22
CA MET A 194 1.53 10.28 5.97
C MET A 194 1.15 10.28 7.46
N GLU A 195 0.99 11.45 8.09
CA GLU A 195 0.55 11.50 9.50
C GLU A 195 -0.89 10.99 9.69
N LYS A 196 -1.79 11.34 8.77
CA LYS A 196 -3.19 10.89 8.76
C LYS A 196 -3.24 9.37 8.53
N ALA A 197 -2.45 8.87 7.58
CA ALA A 197 -2.30 7.45 7.32
C ALA A 197 -1.78 6.69 8.55
N ALA A 198 -0.73 7.21 9.21
CA ALA A 198 -0.16 6.62 10.41
C ALA A 198 -1.18 6.51 11.54
N ARG A 199 -1.95 7.57 11.80
CA ARG A 199 -3.01 7.56 12.83
C ARG A 199 -4.05 6.49 12.55
N LEU A 200 -4.59 6.46 11.33
CA LEU A 200 -5.59 5.47 10.95
C LEU A 200 -5.05 4.04 11.01
N ALA A 201 -3.84 3.80 10.50
CA ALA A 201 -3.20 2.50 10.55
C ALA A 201 -2.92 2.04 11.99
N LYS A 202 -2.48 2.93 12.88
CA LYS A 202 -2.26 2.62 14.30
C LYS A 202 -3.55 2.17 14.97
N THR A 203 -4.62 2.96 14.82
CA THR A 203 -5.92 2.62 15.41
C THR A 203 -6.45 1.28 14.88
N CYS A 204 -6.28 1.00 13.58
CA CYS A 204 -6.67 -0.29 13.00
C CYS A 204 -5.81 -1.46 13.53
N ALA A 205 -4.51 -1.25 13.74
CA ALA A 205 -3.61 -2.26 14.27
C ALA A 205 -3.89 -2.59 15.75
N GLU A 206 -4.34 -1.60 16.52
CA GLU A 206 -4.70 -1.74 17.94
C GLU A 206 -6.12 -2.29 18.14
N PHE A 207 -6.93 -2.36 17.08
CA PHE A 207 -8.31 -2.83 17.18
C PHE A 207 -8.39 -4.37 17.25
N PRO A 208 -8.87 -4.96 18.36
CA PRO A 208 -8.75 -6.40 18.59
C PRO A 208 -9.50 -7.28 17.58
N GLU A 209 -10.65 -6.81 17.06
CA GLU A 209 -11.48 -7.60 16.13
C GLU A 209 -10.81 -7.83 14.76
N PHE A 210 -9.84 -6.99 14.39
CA PHE A 210 -9.11 -7.18 13.14
C PHE A 210 -8.06 -8.27 13.23
N GLY A 211 -7.56 -8.62 14.43
CA GLY A 211 -6.68 -9.78 14.62
C GLY A 211 -5.49 -9.85 13.66
N GLY A 212 -4.91 -8.70 13.29
CA GLY A 212 -3.78 -8.62 12.35
C GLY A 212 -4.14 -8.63 10.85
N LYS A 213 -5.42 -8.61 10.48
CA LYS A 213 -5.87 -8.46 9.08
C LYS A 213 -5.25 -7.22 8.42
N LYS A 214 -5.00 -7.32 7.11
CA LYS A 214 -4.53 -6.22 6.23
C LYS A 214 -3.22 -5.55 6.66
N ASN A 215 -2.42 -6.19 7.51
CA ASN A 215 -1.06 -5.76 7.84
C ASN A 215 -0.98 -4.29 8.32
N PHE A 216 -1.95 -3.83 9.13
CA PHE A 216 -2.01 -2.44 9.59
C PHE A 216 -0.79 -1.99 10.39
N LYS A 217 -0.20 -2.88 11.21
CA LYS A 217 1.01 -2.59 11.98
C LYS A 217 2.22 -2.30 11.07
N PRO A 218 2.56 -3.15 10.07
CA PRO A 218 3.55 -2.80 9.05
C PRO A 218 3.30 -1.43 8.39
N ILE A 219 2.06 -1.15 7.98
CA ILE A 219 1.72 0.10 7.30
C ILE A 219 1.94 1.32 8.22
N TYR A 220 1.54 1.21 9.49
CA TYR A 220 1.80 2.23 10.51
C TYR A 220 3.30 2.51 10.64
N LEU A 221 4.12 1.48 10.79
CA LEU A 221 5.57 1.64 10.94
C LEU A 221 6.23 2.22 9.68
N VAL A 222 5.78 1.84 8.47
CA VAL A 222 6.22 2.46 7.21
C VAL A 222 5.91 3.95 7.21
N CYS A 223 4.71 4.35 7.63
CA CYS A 223 4.36 5.76 7.73
C CYS A 223 5.27 6.51 8.71
N LEU A 224 5.59 5.91 9.86
CA LEU A 224 6.51 6.50 10.84
C LEU A 224 7.93 6.68 10.28
N CYS A 225 8.41 5.75 9.45
CA CYS A 225 9.73 5.87 8.82
C CYS A 225 9.86 7.12 7.94
N GLU A 226 8.76 7.63 7.38
CA GLU A 226 8.78 8.85 6.56
C GLU A 226 8.63 10.15 7.38
N ILE A 227 7.90 10.13 8.50
CA ILE A 227 7.51 11.35 9.21
C ILE A 227 8.28 11.60 10.52
N LYS A 228 8.83 10.55 11.15
CA LYS A 228 9.46 10.67 12.47
C LYS A 228 10.98 10.79 12.38
N PRO A 229 11.62 11.61 13.25
CA PRO A 229 13.06 11.55 13.43
C PRO A 229 13.48 10.19 14.01
N GLN A 230 14.76 9.85 13.85
CA GLN A 230 15.29 8.54 14.22
C GLN A 230 15.04 8.20 15.70
N GLU A 231 15.21 9.15 16.62
CA GLU A 231 15.06 8.94 18.06
C GLU A 231 13.62 8.55 18.45
N GLU A 232 12.62 9.20 17.87
CA GLU A 232 11.21 8.88 18.10
C GLU A 232 10.84 7.54 17.48
N LEU A 233 11.30 7.29 16.25
CA LEU A 233 11.08 6.01 15.57
C LEU A 233 11.66 4.85 16.37
N MET A 234 12.86 5.01 16.96
CA MET A 234 13.50 3.99 17.80
C MET A 234 12.66 3.61 19.01
N GLN A 235 11.91 4.55 19.61
CA GLN A 235 11.01 4.23 20.72
C GLN A 235 9.82 3.38 20.25
N GLU A 236 9.23 3.71 19.10
CA GLU A 236 8.08 2.99 18.54
C GLU A 236 8.44 1.56 18.11
N ILE A 237 9.61 1.34 17.52
CA ILE A 237 10.04 0.00 17.10
C ILE A 237 10.75 -0.79 18.20
N LYS A 238 10.98 -0.20 19.39
CA LYS A 238 11.80 -0.80 20.45
C LYS A 238 11.31 -2.18 20.88
N GLU A 239 10.00 -2.30 21.11
CA GLU A 239 9.37 -3.49 21.66
C GLU A 239 8.98 -4.53 20.59
N VAL A 240 9.21 -4.25 19.31
CA VAL A 240 8.91 -5.17 18.21
C VAL A 240 10.02 -6.23 18.09
N ASP A 241 9.67 -7.50 18.16
CA ASP A 241 10.64 -8.59 18.01
C ASP A 241 11.31 -8.56 16.62
N CYS A 242 12.60 -8.90 16.54
CA CYS A 242 13.32 -8.80 15.26
C CYS A 242 12.84 -9.82 14.22
N LYS A 243 12.33 -10.98 14.65
CA LYS A 243 11.75 -11.97 13.72
C LYS A 243 10.40 -11.48 13.21
N GLU A 244 9.57 -10.92 14.09
CA GLU A 244 8.32 -10.25 13.67
C GLU A 244 8.61 -9.12 12.67
N ALA A 245 9.65 -8.31 12.92
CA ALA A 245 10.07 -7.27 11.99
C ALA A 245 10.46 -7.83 10.61
N LEU A 246 11.24 -8.92 10.56
CA LEU A 246 11.58 -9.58 9.31
C LEU A 246 10.34 -10.12 8.58
N ASP A 247 9.39 -10.73 9.29
CA ASP A 247 8.14 -11.21 8.69
C ASP A 247 7.34 -10.04 8.08
N MET A 248 7.27 -8.89 8.78
CA MET A 248 6.64 -7.67 8.25
C MET A 248 7.35 -7.14 7.00
N ILE A 249 8.68 -7.12 6.98
CA ILE A 249 9.47 -6.65 5.83
C ILE A 249 9.30 -7.59 4.62
N CYS A 250 9.31 -8.90 4.84
CA CYS A 250 9.05 -9.91 3.81
C CYS A 250 7.66 -9.71 3.18
N ASN A 251 6.63 -9.49 4.01
CA ASN A 251 5.27 -9.26 3.53
C ASN A 251 5.20 -8.00 2.66
N LEU A 252 5.81 -6.89 3.11
CA LEU A 252 5.88 -5.65 2.32
C LEU A 252 6.60 -5.86 0.98
N GLU A 253 7.69 -6.62 0.95
CA GLU A 253 8.37 -6.95 -0.31
C GLU A 253 7.48 -7.78 -1.24
N SER A 254 6.74 -8.77 -0.70
CA SER A 254 5.84 -9.62 -1.48
C SER A 254 4.62 -8.88 -2.03
N GLU A 255 4.22 -7.79 -1.37
CA GLU A 255 3.17 -6.86 -1.80
C GLU A 255 3.70 -5.77 -2.77
N GLU A 256 4.94 -5.90 -3.27
CA GLU A 256 5.62 -4.95 -4.16
C GLU A 256 5.84 -3.54 -3.56
N GLU A 257 5.70 -3.39 -2.24
CA GLU A 257 5.95 -2.15 -1.49
C GLU A 257 7.44 -2.00 -1.12
N GLU A 258 8.33 -2.14 -2.12
CA GLU A 258 9.78 -2.24 -1.92
C GLU A 258 10.39 -1.05 -1.15
N LYS A 259 9.90 0.17 -1.41
CA LYS A 259 10.35 1.37 -0.71
C LYS A 259 9.98 1.35 0.77
N GLY A 260 8.76 0.92 1.08
CA GLY A 260 8.30 0.75 2.46
C GLY A 260 9.09 -0.35 3.17
N ALA A 261 9.30 -1.49 2.50
CA ALA A 261 10.12 -2.58 3.00
C ALA A 261 11.56 -2.11 3.31
N LEU A 262 12.20 -1.38 2.39
CA LEU A 262 13.55 -0.84 2.60
C LEU A 262 13.60 0.18 3.75
N GLY A 263 12.62 1.09 3.83
CA GLY A 263 12.52 2.08 4.90
C GLY A 263 12.43 1.40 6.27
N LEU A 264 11.51 0.44 6.40
CA LEU A 264 11.31 -0.32 7.63
C LEU A 264 12.54 -1.18 7.97
N CYS A 265 13.12 -1.86 6.99
CA CYS A 265 14.33 -2.66 7.15
C CYS A 265 15.51 -1.79 7.61
N THR A 266 15.65 -0.58 7.06
CA THR A 266 16.68 0.38 7.48
C THR A 266 16.47 0.86 8.92
N ALA A 267 15.23 1.08 9.34
CA ALA A 267 14.90 1.46 10.71
C ALA A 267 15.29 0.37 11.72
N PHE A 268 14.88 -0.88 11.48
CA PHE A 268 15.27 -2.01 12.33
C PHE A 268 16.77 -2.29 12.29
N PHE A 269 17.42 -2.09 11.14
CA PHE A 269 18.86 -2.28 11.04
C PHE A 269 19.61 -1.25 11.87
N LYS A 270 19.25 0.03 11.78
CA LYS A 270 19.80 1.09 12.65
C LYS A 270 19.60 0.76 14.14
N ARG A 271 18.45 0.20 14.52
CA ARG A 271 18.20 -0.25 15.91
C ARG A 271 19.23 -1.30 16.35
N GLN A 272 19.45 -2.34 15.55
CA GLN A 272 20.43 -3.38 15.86
C GLN A 272 21.85 -2.82 15.96
N LEU A 273 22.25 -1.91 15.05
CA LEU A 273 23.58 -1.30 15.08
C LEU A 273 23.83 -0.49 16.36
N LEU A 274 22.82 0.24 16.83
CA LEU A 274 22.89 1.05 18.05
C LEU A 274 22.86 0.20 19.32
N CYS A 275 22.00 -0.82 19.37
CA CYS A 275 21.86 -1.70 20.53
C CYS A 275 22.96 -2.77 20.60
N GLY A 276 23.64 -3.07 19.49
CA GLY A 276 24.63 -4.14 19.39
C GLY A 276 24.05 -5.55 19.43
N ASP A 277 22.75 -5.71 19.12
CA ASP A 277 22.03 -6.99 19.18
C ASP A 277 22.38 -7.91 18.00
N ALA A 278 22.83 -9.13 18.30
CA ALA A 278 23.19 -10.11 17.27
C ALA A 278 21.99 -10.94 16.77
N TYR A 279 20.85 -10.95 17.47
CA TYR A 279 19.68 -11.75 17.12
C TYR A 279 19.10 -11.29 15.78
N CYS A 280 18.98 -12.22 14.81
CA CYS A 280 18.55 -11.95 13.43
C CYS A 280 19.39 -10.92 12.66
N ALA A 281 20.58 -10.54 13.16
CA ALA A 281 21.36 -9.45 12.59
C ALA A 281 21.89 -9.76 11.19
N TRP A 282 22.25 -11.01 10.91
CA TRP A 282 22.71 -11.41 9.58
C TRP A 282 21.56 -11.40 8.57
N GLU A 283 20.43 -11.99 8.93
CA GLU A 283 19.21 -12.03 8.11
C GLU A 283 18.78 -10.62 7.75
N LEU A 284 18.69 -9.72 8.74
CA LEU A 284 18.31 -8.33 8.51
C LEU A 284 19.34 -7.57 7.65
N THR A 285 20.63 -7.74 7.92
CA THR A 285 21.69 -7.08 7.12
C THR A 285 21.68 -7.54 5.66
N LEU A 286 21.49 -8.85 5.44
CA LEU A 286 21.44 -9.44 4.10
C LEU A 286 20.16 -9.04 3.36
N PHE A 287 19.03 -8.99 4.05
CA PHE A 287 17.77 -8.54 3.47
C PHE A 287 17.87 -7.07 3.05
N TRP A 288 18.36 -6.23 3.97
CA TRP A 288 18.61 -4.81 3.72
C TRP A 288 19.51 -4.59 2.51
N SER A 289 20.61 -5.34 2.38
CA SER A 289 21.54 -5.18 1.26
C SER A 289 20.91 -5.51 -0.08
N LYS A 290 20.13 -6.59 -0.13
CA LYS A 290 19.43 -7.03 -1.34
C LYS A 290 18.34 -6.04 -1.77
N LEU A 291 17.58 -5.50 -0.82
CA LEU A 291 16.59 -4.46 -1.11
C LEU A 291 17.26 -3.18 -1.61
N LEU A 292 18.31 -2.71 -0.91
CA LEU A 292 18.95 -1.45 -1.24
C LEU A 292 19.61 -1.49 -2.62
N ILE A 293 20.30 -2.59 -2.98
CA ILE A 293 20.98 -2.69 -4.28
C ILE A 293 20.00 -2.80 -5.47
N ARG A 294 18.76 -3.24 -5.23
CA ARG A 294 17.69 -3.25 -6.25
C ARG A 294 17.16 -1.85 -6.53
N LEU A 295 17.04 -1.04 -5.48
CA LEU A 295 16.42 0.29 -5.54
C LEU A 295 17.42 1.41 -5.83
N GLU A 296 18.69 1.23 -5.48
CA GLU A 296 19.71 2.27 -5.49
C GLU A 296 20.96 1.88 -6.27
N SER A 297 21.74 2.89 -6.68
CA SER A 297 23.03 2.65 -7.32
C SER A 297 24.04 2.00 -6.38
N LYS A 298 25.04 1.29 -6.93
CA LYS A 298 26.17 0.75 -6.16
C LYS A 298 26.87 1.81 -5.29
N GLN A 299 26.98 3.04 -5.80
CA GLN A 299 27.60 4.14 -5.05
C GLN A 299 26.74 4.56 -3.86
N ALA A 300 25.42 4.68 -4.05
CA ALA A 300 24.48 4.98 -2.97
C ALA A 300 24.46 3.86 -1.92
N PHE A 301 24.47 2.59 -2.34
CA PHE A 301 24.61 1.44 -1.44
C PHE A 301 25.85 1.53 -0.55
N LEU A 302 27.00 1.84 -1.14
CA LEU A 302 28.26 1.96 -0.39
C LEU A 302 28.27 3.15 0.57
N GLU A 303 27.72 4.29 0.16
CA GLU A 303 27.60 5.45 1.06
C GLU A 303 26.67 5.15 2.24
N GLN A 304 25.56 4.45 2.02
CA GLN A 304 24.69 4.00 3.11
C GLN A 304 25.41 3.02 4.05
N CYS A 305 26.17 2.05 3.53
CA CYS A 305 26.99 1.17 4.36
C CYS A 305 28.00 1.94 5.22
N ARG A 306 28.61 2.99 4.65
CA ARG A 306 29.53 3.87 5.37
C ARG A 306 28.84 4.61 6.50
N LEU A 307 27.68 5.19 6.25
CA LEU A 307 26.88 5.90 7.26
C LEU A 307 26.47 4.95 8.39
N LEU A 308 25.99 3.75 8.05
CA LEU A 308 25.55 2.75 9.03
C LEU A 308 26.71 2.21 9.88
N ALA A 309 27.88 1.97 9.31
CA ALA A 309 29.02 1.52 10.10
C ALA A 309 29.52 2.57 11.11
N ARG A 310 29.34 3.87 10.82
CA ARG A 310 29.64 4.94 11.78
C ARG A 310 28.66 4.95 12.96
N LEU A 311 27.44 4.47 12.76
CA LEU A 311 26.45 4.31 13.82
C LEU A 311 26.71 3.06 14.68
N SER A 312 27.40 2.06 14.13
CA SER A 312 27.66 0.80 14.83
C SER A 312 28.72 0.96 15.93
N GLY A 313 28.35 0.64 17.16
CA GLY A 313 29.31 0.40 18.25
C GLY A 313 29.91 -1.01 18.25
N SER A 314 29.47 -1.88 17.34
CA SER A 314 29.74 -3.32 17.38
C SER A 314 30.59 -3.79 16.19
N VAL A 315 31.75 -4.38 16.49
CA VAL A 315 32.64 -4.99 15.48
C VAL A 315 31.91 -6.09 14.70
N TYR A 316 31.05 -6.86 15.37
CA TYR A 316 30.26 -7.92 14.75
C TYR A 316 29.40 -7.37 13.60
N HIS A 317 28.63 -6.32 13.86
CA HIS A 317 27.78 -5.69 12.85
C HIS A 317 28.57 -5.07 11.69
N ILE A 318 29.75 -4.52 11.98
CA ILE A 318 30.65 -4.00 10.94
C ILE A 318 31.12 -5.14 10.03
N LEU A 319 31.44 -6.31 10.59
CA LEU A 319 31.79 -7.49 9.79
C LEU A 319 30.63 -7.95 8.90
N LEU A 320 29.38 -7.84 9.37
CA LEU A 320 28.20 -8.13 8.54
C LEU A 320 28.10 -7.15 7.36
N LEU A 321 28.31 -5.86 7.60
CA LEU A 321 28.37 -4.83 6.54
C LEU A 321 29.47 -5.12 5.51
N ILE A 322 30.67 -5.49 5.96
CA ILE A 322 31.77 -5.88 5.06
C ILE A 322 31.36 -7.08 4.19
N LYS A 323 30.72 -8.09 4.78
CA LYS A 323 30.25 -9.28 4.06
C LYS A 323 29.25 -8.94 2.96
N VAL A 324 28.27 -8.08 3.24
CA VAL A 324 27.29 -7.68 2.21
C VAL A 324 27.91 -6.79 1.13
N ILE A 325 28.88 -5.93 1.48
CA ILE A 325 29.63 -5.17 0.46
C ILE A 325 30.38 -6.10 -0.49
N GLN A 326 31.03 -7.14 0.04
CA GLN A 326 31.74 -8.14 -0.75
C GLN A 326 30.80 -8.92 -1.68
N ALA A 327 29.59 -9.25 -1.19
CA ALA A 327 28.59 -9.98 -1.95
C ALA A 327 28.01 -9.15 -3.11
N GLU A 328 27.58 -7.91 -2.84
CA GLU A 328 26.82 -7.11 -3.80
C GLU A 328 27.71 -6.39 -4.83
N VAL A 329 28.92 -5.99 -4.46
CA VAL A 329 29.76 -5.14 -5.31
C VAL A 329 30.83 -5.92 -6.10
N ARG A 330 30.63 -7.24 -6.29
CA ARG A 330 31.47 -8.20 -7.07
C ARG A 330 32.77 -7.62 -7.66
N LYS A 331 33.91 -8.15 -7.20
CA LYS A 331 35.28 -7.66 -7.43
C LYS A 331 35.62 -6.44 -6.55
N VAL A 332 35.40 -6.49 -5.24
CA VAL A 332 36.01 -5.49 -4.32
C VAL A 332 37.15 -6.17 -3.58
N PHE A 333 38.35 -5.59 -3.65
CA PHE A 333 39.44 -5.99 -2.76
C PHE A 333 39.27 -5.21 -1.46
N VAL A 334 38.84 -5.88 -0.40
CA VAL A 334 38.76 -5.26 0.92
C VAL A 334 40.13 -5.39 1.58
N PHE A 335 40.79 -4.27 1.80
CA PHE A 335 41.98 -4.20 2.64
C PHE A 335 41.56 -3.72 4.03
N MET A 336 41.62 -4.61 5.01
CA MET A 336 41.48 -4.22 6.40
C MET A 336 42.88 -3.92 6.96
N SER A 337 43.14 -2.64 7.25
CA SER A 337 44.36 -2.22 7.95
C SER A 337 44.00 -1.91 9.40
N MET A 338 44.53 -2.68 10.34
CA MET A 338 44.47 -2.32 11.76
C MET A 338 45.59 -1.32 12.05
N CYS A 339 45.22 -0.09 12.41
CA CYS A 339 46.17 0.94 12.83
C CYS A 339 46.11 1.06 14.35
N PHE A 340 47.22 0.75 15.03
CA PHE A 340 47.36 1.05 16.45
C PHE A 340 47.63 2.55 16.60
N GLY A 341 46.67 3.30 17.15
CA GLY A 341 46.80 4.72 17.37
C GLY A 341 47.81 5.00 18.49
N ASN A 342 48.85 5.81 18.19
CA ASN A 342 49.91 6.19 19.14
C ASN A 342 49.47 7.24 20.20
N GLN A 343 48.18 7.51 20.34
CA GLN A 343 47.66 8.45 21.34
C GLN A 343 46.46 7.83 22.10
N GLY A 344 46.77 7.14 23.20
CA GLY A 344 45.87 6.97 24.34
C GLY A 344 44.54 6.23 24.09
N ASN A 345 44.59 4.91 24.30
CA ASN A 345 43.46 4.02 24.59
C ASN A 345 42.43 3.78 23.47
N GLY A 346 42.89 3.38 22.27
CA GLY A 346 42.08 2.44 21.51
C GLY A 346 42.66 1.88 20.21
N ILE A 347 42.15 0.72 19.77
CA ILE A 347 42.48 0.13 18.46
C ILE A 347 41.61 0.84 17.41
N GLN A 348 42.26 1.41 16.39
CA GLN A 348 41.59 2.01 15.24
C GLN A 348 41.64 1.01 14.09
N VAL A 349 40.47 0.50 13.69
CA VAL A 349 40.37 -0.38 12.52
C VAL A 349 40.01 0.47 11.32
N THR A 350 40.90 0.55 10.34
CA THR A 350 40.63 1.22 9.06
C THR A 350 40.31 0.15 8.03
N VAL A 351 39.07 0.12 7.56
CA VAL A 351 38.68 -0.76 6.46
C VAL A 351 38.69 0.08 5.18
N THR A 352 39.59 -0.25 4.27
CA THR A 352 39.75 0.40 2.98
C THR A 352 39.23 -0.54 1.89
N PHE A 353 38.22 -0.09 1.16
CA PHE A 353 37.69 -0.84 0.01
C PHE A 353 38.38 -0.34 -1.27
N LEU A 354 39.09 -1.23 -1.95
CA LEU A 354 39.68 -0.99 -3.27
C LEU A 354 38.78 -1.60 -4.34
N PHE A 355 38.16 -0.73 -5.15
CA PHE A 355 37.38 -1.12 -6.30
C PHE A 355 38.31 -1.16 -7.53
N PRO A 356 38.51 -2.31 -8.19
CA PRO A 356 39.16 -2.39 -9.48
C PRO A 356 38.27 -1.65 -10.48
N GLN A 357 38.79 -0.50 -10.93
CA GLN A 357 38.30 0.38 -11.98
C GLN A 357 37.08 -0.15 -12.77
N VAL A 358 35.99 0.62 -12.74
CA VAL A 358 35.08 0.72 -13.88
C VAL A 358 35.96 1.15 -15.07
N GLU A 359 36.21 0.23 -15.99
CA GLU A 359 37.01 0.50 -17.19
C GLU A 359 36.34 1.57 -18.06
N LYS A 360 36.84 2.80 -17.91
CA LYS A 360 37.03 3.89 -18.90
C LYS A 360 36.69 5.24 -18.28
N GLY A 361 37.74 5.99 -17.93
CA GLY A 361 37.60 7.41 -17.56
C GLY A 361 37.63 7.69 -16.06
N GLY A 362 38.67 7.23 -15.37
CA GLY A 362 39.28 7.90 -14.22
C GLY A 362 38.38 8.38 -13.09
N LEU A 363 38.07 7.48 -12.14
CA LEU A 363 37.95 7.80 -10.71
C LEU A 363 37.94 6.47 -9.91
N SER A 364 39.04 6.19 -9.23
CA SER A 364 39.07 5.17 -8.17
C SER A 364 38.32 5.72 -6.97
N VAL A 365 37.12 5.20 -6.67
CA VAL A 365 36.39 5.58 -5.46
C VAL A 365 36.94 4.75 -4.30
N CYS A 366 37.89 5.31 -3.53
CA CYS A 366 38.30 4.71 -2.26
C CYS A 366 37.26 5.05 -1.20
N ILE A 367 36.63 4.04 -0.60
CA ILE A 367 35.77 4.24 0.58
C ILE A 367 36.57 3.82 1.80
N GLU A 368 36.97 4.83 2.58
CA GLU A 368 37.59 4.63 3.88
C GLU A 368 36.52 4.66 4.96
N MET A 369 36.37 3.51 5.63
CA MET A 369 35.62 3.38 6.87
C MET A 369 36.62 3.39 8.03
N CYS A 370 36.80 4.56 8.64
CA CYS A 370 37.57 4.70 9.88
C CYS A 370 36.69 4.28 11.06
N ILE A 371 37.05 3.19 11.73
CA ILE A 371 36.34 2.68 12.90
C ILE A 371 37.20 2.98 14.13
N GLN A 372 36.71 3.86 15.01
CA GLN A 372 37.25 4.06 16.35
C GLN A 372 36.53 3.11 17.31
N ALA A 373 36.88 1.84 17.30
CA ALA A 373 36.25 0.87 18.20
C ALA A 373 37.31 -0.05 18.79
N LEU A 374 37.74 0.31 20.01
CA LEU A 374 38.14 -0.58 21.12
C LEU A 374 38.86 0.29 22.16
N LYS A 375 38.13 0.83 23.15
CA LYS A 375 38.74 1.06 24.47
C LYS A 375 38.72 -0.30 25.16
N MET A 376 39.82 -1.04 25.07
CA MET A 376 40.08 -2.11 26.05
C MET A 376 40.68 -1.47 27.30
#